data_AF-A0A1E5GKI6-F1
#
_entry.id   AF-A0A1E5GKI6-F1
#
_cell.length_a   1.000
_cell.length_b   1.000
_cell.length_c   1.000
_cell.angle_alpha   90.00
_cell.angle_beta   90.00
_cell.angle_gamma   90.00
#
_symmetry.space_group_name_H-M   'P 1'
#
loop_
_entity.id
_entity.type
_entity.pdbx_description
1 polymer ?
#
loop_
_entity_poly.entity_id
_entity_poly.type
_entity_poly.pdbx_seq_one_letter_code
_entity_poly.pdbx_strand_id
1 'polypeptide(L)'
;MEKINKYVNEISFEEAYMKIDRSHIDYLIKGDLNSKYSINLKKICFLILSLFMPISMIISYTGASKNIETTTFSRTLAVTIAIIFILISLFSYLKSKKEFKNYGYKEYIYSSWKILFLSYICGSIGSVDSNYITNLITIAIYIPVCLFLYKSIENNKMKEYINSTFEKNYKINKILSLMFRVVGIVIILGMVLVQLYRINKSWIDKQMIEDSINGLGFNTVLLITLGALFMIIISLIPTYLSFKADLRIQNMLVLKYSKEFMESYGYYKEEWYGDN
;
A
#
# COMPACT_ATOMS: atom_id res chain seq x y z
N MET A 1 9.25 -15.57 2.73
CA MET A 1 9.57 -15.72 1.30
C MET A 1 9.63 -17.20 0.90
N GLU A 2 10.16 -18.10 1.74
CA GLU A 2 10.30 -19.54 1.43
C GLU A 2 9.05 -20.23 0.83
N LYS A 3 7.85 -19.95 1.35
CA LYS A 3 6.63 -20.59 0.83
C LYS A 3 6.27 -20.16 -0.60
N ILE A 4 6.52 -18.90 -1.00
CA ILE A 4 6.16 -18.45 -2.35
C ILE A 4 7.17 -18.93 -3.39
N ASN A 5 8.46 -18.99 -3.01
CA ASN A 5 9.52 -19.51 -3.87
C ASN A 5 9.26 -20.96 -4.24
N LYS A 6 8.71 -21.78 -3.32
CA LYS A 6 8.29 -23.15 -3.64
C LYS A 6 7.28 -23.20 -4.79
N TYR A 7 6.25 -22.35 -4.77
CA TYR A 7 5.23 -22.33 -5.82
C TYR A 7 5.75 -21.81 -7.17
N VAL A 8 6.68 -20.86 -7.14
CA VAL A 8 7.36 -20.36 -8.36
C VAL A 8 8.33 -21.40 -8.92
N ASN A 9 8.92 -22.23 -8.06
CA ASN A 9 9.82 -23.30 -8.48
C ASN A 9 9.10 -24.40 -9.27
N GLU A 10 7.81 -24.62 -9.00
CA GLU A 10 6.96 -25.60 -9.70
C GLU A 10 6.50 -25.15 -11.10
N ILE A 11 6.75 -23.89 -11.49
CA ILE A 11 6.46 -23.35 -12.83
C ILE A 11 7.65 -23.62 -13.74
N SER A 12 7.42 -24.23 -14.91
CA SER A 12 8.47 -24.53 -15.90
C SER A 12 8.85 -23.29 -16.73
N PHE A 13 9.97 -23.36 -17.45
CA PHE A 13 10.38 -22.28 -18.34
C PHE A 13 9.38 -22.10 -19.49
N GLU A 14 8.91 -23.19 -20.09
CA GLU A 14 7.95 -23.17 -21.21
C GLU A 14 6.62 -22.52 -20.78
N GLU A 15 6.13 -22.85 -19.58
CA GLU A 15 4.95 -22.23 -18.99
C GLU A 15 5.16 -20.72 -18.79
N ALA A 16 6.33 -20.31 -18.29
CA ALA A 16 6.68 -18.91 -18.09
C ALA A 16 6.82 -18.15 -19.42
N TYR A 17 7.51 -18.73 -20.40
CA TYR A 17 7.76 -18.12 -21.70
C TYR A 17 6.47 -17.84 -22.47
N MET A 18 5.50 -18.76 -22.45
CA MET A 18 4.21 -18.56 -23.13
C MET A 18 3.32 -17.50 -22.47
N LYS A 19 3.48 -17.26 -21.16
CA LYS A 19 2.57 -16.39 -20.38
C LYS A 19 3.17 -15.02 -20.06
N ILE A 20 4.49 -14.85 -20.18
CA ILE A 20 5.16 -13.57 -19.94
C ILE A 20 5.37 -12.85 -21.27
N ASP A 21 4.69 -11.71 -21.43
CA ASP A 21 4.85 -10.87 -22.61
C ASP A 21 6.29 -10.31 -22.70
N ARG A 22 6.92 -10.49 -23.87
CA ARG A 22 8.22 -9.93 -24.23
C ARG A 22 8.32 -8.44 -23.94
N SER A 23 7.24 -7.67 -24.14
CA SER A 23 7.23 -6.23 -23.89
C SER A 23 7.56 -5.85 -22.43
N HIS A 24 7.26 -6.75 -21.47
CA HIS A 24 7.64 -6.56 -20.08
C HIS A 24 9.14 -6.81 -19.85
N ILE A 25 9.74 -7.76 -20.57
CA ILE A 25 11.16 -8.11 -20.47
C ILE A 25 12.03 -7.04 -21.13
N ASP A 26 11.67 -6.61 -22.34
CA ASP A 26 12.33 -5.51 -23.05
C ASP A 26 12.41 -4.24 -22.19
N TYR A 27 11.37 -3.95 -21.43
CA TYR A 27 11.31 -2.80 -20.54
C TYR A 27 12.07 -3.01 -19.21
N LEU A 28 12.12 -4.23 -18.67
CA LEU A 28 12.98 -4.55 -17.51
C LEU A 28 14.44 -4.25 -17.83
N ILE A 29 14.85 -4.54 -19.07
CA ILE A 29 16.22 -4.38 -19.57
C ILE A 29 16.49 -2.92 -20.00
N LYS A 30 15.66 -2.37 -20.89
CA LYS A 30 15.91 -1.06 -21.53
C LYS A 30 15.33 0.14 -20.78
N GLY A 31 14.43 -0.07 -19.83
CA GLY A 31 13.71 1.00 -19.14
C GLY A 31 12.69 1.74 -20.03
N ASP A 32 12.14 2.84 -19.51
CA ASP A 32 11.18 3.67 -20.25
C ASP A 32 11.90 4.72 -21.10
N LEU A 33 12.00 4.46 -22.41
CA LEU A 33 12.66 5.34 -23.37
C LEU A 33 11.99 6.73 -23.46
N ASN A 34 10.72 6.86 -23.07
CA ASN A 34 9.95 8.12 -23.19
C ASN A 34 9.84 8.91 -21.88
N SER A 35 10.51 8.50 -20.80
CA SER A 35 10.29 9.12 -19.50
C SER A 35 11.13 10.40 -19.31
N LYS A 36 10.44 11.53 -19.06
CA LYS A 36 11.06 12.86 -18.86
C LYS A 36 11.98 12.95 -17.63
N TYR A 37 11.86 12.03 -16.67
CA TYR A 37 12.63 12.02 -15.42
C TYR A 37 13.16 10.63 -15.11
N SER A 38 14.43 10.55 -14.68
CA SER A 38 15.08 9.29 -14.32
C SER A 38 14.34 8.56 -13.18
N ILE A 39 14.40 7.23 -13.21
CA ILE A 39 13.77 6.37 -12.18
C ILE A 39 14.34 6.68 -10.79
N ASN A 40 15.64 6.97 -10.68
CA ASN A 40 16.30 7.28 -9.41
C ASN A 40 15.80 8.58 -8.80
N LEU A 41 15.62 9.64 -9.60
CA LEU A 41 15.07 10.90 -9.11
C LEU A 41 13.63 10.70 -8.59
N LYS A 42 12.82 9.93 -9.33
CA LYS A 42 11.47 9.57 -8.87
C LYS A 42 11.49 8.78 -7.56
N LYS A 43 12.42 7.83 -7.38
CA LYS A 43 12.58 7.09 -6.11
C LYS A 43 12.91 8.05 -4.96
N ILE A 44 13.87 8.95 -5.15
CA ILE A 44 14.25 9.95 -4.13
C ILE A 44 13.06 10.82 -3.73
N CYS A 45 12.28 11.33 -4.68
CA CYS A 45 11.07 12.11 -4.37
C CYS A 45 10.07 11.30 -3.53
N PHE A 46 9.79 10.05 -3.90
CA PHE A 46 8.89 9.19 -3.14
C PHE A 46 9.41 8.83 -1.75
N LEU A 47 10.73 8.74 -1.57
CA LEU A 47 11.35 8.51 -0.26
C LEU A 47 11.17 9.69 0.67
N ILE A 48 11.50 10.89 0.18
CA ILE A 48 11.38 12.12 0.94
C ILE A 48 9.92 12.29 1.39
N LEU A 49 8.98 12.06 0.48
CA LEU A 49 7.55 12.08 0.77
C LEU A 49 7.14 11.03 1.81
N SER A 50 7.62 9.78 1.70
CA SER A 50 7.23 8.71 2.62
C SER A 50 7.83 8.87 4.02
N LEU A 51 9.03 9.43 4.13
CA LEU A 51 9.69 9.72 5.40
C LEU A 51 9.22 11.01 6.06
N PHE A 52 8.61 11.94 5.31
CA PHE A 52 8.11 13.20 5.85
C PHE A 52 7.10 12.99 6.99
N MET A 53 6.16 12.06 6.83
CA MET A 53 5.11 11.78 7.83
C MET A 53 5.66 11.19 9.15
N PRO A 54 6.51 10.14 9.15
CA PRO A 54 7.09 9.66 10.39
C PRO A 54 8.00 10.71 11.06
N ILE A 55 8.74 11.52 10.29
CA ILE A 55 9.57 12.61 10.83
C ILE A 55 8.68 13.69 11.48
N SER A 56 7.62 14.14 10.80
CA SER A 56 6.71 15.15 11.35
C SER A 56 5.95 14.65 12.57
N MET A 57 5.64 13.35 12.62
CA MET A 57 5.06 12.68 13.77
C MET A 57 6.02 12.70 14.97
N ILE A 58 7.29 12.31 14.79
CA ILE A 58 8.31 12.36 15.84
C ILE A 58 8.47 13.79 16.36
N ILE A 59 8.61 14.77 15.46
CA ILE A 59 8.72 16.19 15.81
C ILE A 59 7.50 16.65 16.62
N SER A 60 6.30 16.26 16.20
CA SER A 60 5.06 16.60 16.91
C SER A 60 5.00 15.99 18.31
N TYR A 61 5.35 14.71 18.47
CA TYR A 61 5.39 14.06 19.78
C TYR A 61 6.46 14.66 20.71
N THR A 62 7.62 15.04 20.17
CA THR A 62 8.70 15.67 20.96
C THR A 62 8.40 17.14 21.30
N GLY A 63 7.70 17.86 20.42
CA GLY A 63 7.38 19.29 20.58
C GLY A 63 6.10 19.58 21.38
N ALA A 64 5.19 18.59 21.49
CA ALA A 64 3.88 18.76 22.15
C ALA A 64 3.95 19.11 23.65
N SER A 65 5.10 18.92 24.31
CA SER A 65 5.25 19.26 25.73
C SER A 65 5.27 20.77 26.02
N LYS A 66 5.40 21.64 25.00
CA LYS A 66 5.68 23.07 25.24
C LYS A 66 4.76 24.11 24.57
N ASN A 67 3.95 23.78 23.55
CA ASN A 67 3.08 24.79 22.90
C ASN A 67 1.86 24.19 22.17
N ILE A 68 0.65 24.52 22.62
CA ILE A 68 -0.64 24.08 22.03
C ILE A 68 -0.78 24.52 20.57
N GLU A 69 -0.38 25.75 20.22
CA GLU A 69 -0.48 26.26 18.84
C GLU A 69 0.38 25.47 17.84
N THR A 70 1.56 25.01 18.27
CA THR A 70 2.44 24.18 17.43
C THR A 70 1.84 22.81 17.14
N THR A 71 1.04 22.26 18.06
CA THR A 71 0.36 20.96 17.89
C THR A 71 -0.83 21.04 16.94
N THR A 72 -1.58 22.14 16.95
CA THR A 72 -2.70 22.35 16.00
C THR A 72 -2.19 22.56 14.58
N PHE A 73 -1.16 23.40 14.40
CA PHE A 73 -0.56 23.68 13.09
C PHE A 73 0.04 22.42 12.45
N SER A 74 0.84 21.66 13.21
CA SER A 74 1.46 20.42 12.73
C SER A 74 0.42 19.36 12.35
N ARG A 75 -0.68 19.25 13.10
CA ARG A 75 -1.80 18.35 12.79
C ARG A 75 -2.54 18.75 11.52
N THR A 76 -2.89 20.02 11.35
CA THR A 76 -3.54 20.49 10.10
C THR A 76 -2.64 20.31 8.88
N LEU A 77 -1.33 20.53 9.03
CA LEU A 77 -0.36 20.34 7.96
C LEU A 77 -0.21 18.85 7.61
N ALA A 78 -0.12 17.97 8.60
CA ALA A 78 -0.09 16.51 8.41
C ALA A 78 -1.35 15.98 7.72
N VAL A 79 -2.54 16.44 8.13
CA VAL A 79 -3.82 16.06 7.50
C VAL A 79 -3.92 16.56 6.06
N THR A 80 -3.50 17.80 5.80
CA THR A 80 -3.53 18.39 4.44
C THR A 80 -2.60 17.64 3.50
N ILE A 81 -1.39 17.30 3.97
CA ILE A 81 -0.41 16.53 3.20
C ILE A 81 -0.91 15.09 2.97
N ALA A 82 -1.52 14.45 3.97
CA ALA A 82 -2.12 13.12 3.82
C ALA A 82 -3.23 13.14 2.74
N ILE A 83 -4.07 14.16 2.72
CA ILE A 83 -5.13 14.32 1.69
C ILE A 83 -4.53 14.54 0.30
N ILE A 84 -3.55 15.44 0.17
CA ILE A 84 -2.83 15.66 -1.11
C ILE A 84 -2.20 14.35 -1.57
N PHE A 85 -1.65 13.56 -0.65
CA PHE A 85 -1.01 12.29 -0.97
C PHE A 85 -2.03 11.22 -1.40
N ILE A 86 -3.18 11.13 -0.72
CA ILE A 86 -4.30 10.27 -1.15
C ILE A 86 -4.77 10.67 -2.55
N LEU A 87 -4.88 11.97 -2.84
CA LEU A 87 -5.25 12.46 -4.18
C LEU A 87 -4.19 12.13 -5.23
N ILE A 88 -2.89 12.26 -4.92
CA ILE A 88 -1.79 11.85 -5.81
C ILE A 88 -1.78 10.33 -6.04
N SER A 89 -2.06 9.51 -5.02
CA SER A 89 -2.16 8.05 -5.19
C SER A 89 -3.35 7.68 -6.06
N LEU A 90 -4.50 8.31 -5.84
CA LEU A 90 -5.69 8.10 -6.65
C LEU A 90 -5.46 8.53 -8.09
N PHE A 91 -4.82 9.68 -8.30
CA PHE A 91 -4.43 10.16 -9.62
C PHE A 91 -3.43 9.21 -10.29
N SER A 92 -2.41 8.77 -9.56
CA SER A 92 -1.45 7.78 -10.05
C SER A 92 -2.11 6.47 -10.38
N TYR A 93 -3.05 5.98 -9.56
CA TYR A 93 -3.82 4.77 -9.81
C TYR A 93 -4.65 4.87 -11.11
N LEU A 94 -5.37 5.98 -11.30
CA LEU A 94 -6.17 6.25 -12.50
C LEU A 94 -5.31 6.40 -13.76
N LYS A 95 -4.14 7.05 -13.65
CA LYS A 95 -3.20 7.26 -14.77
C LYS A 95 -2.25 6.07 -15.00
N SER A 96 -2.13 5.15 -14.03
CA SER A 96 -1.17 4.02 -14.05
C SER A 96 -1.46 2.94 -15.10
N LYS A 97 -2.54 3.05 -15.88
CA LYS A 97 -2.68 2.20 -17.07
C LYS A 97 -1.55 2.42 -18.08
N LYS A 98 -0.80 3.53 -18.01
CA LYS A 98 0.31 3.81 -18.95
C LYS A 98 1.66 4.18 -18.32
N GLU A 99 1.73 4.82 -17.16
CA GLU A 99 2.97 5.52 -16.73
C GLU A 99 3.90 4.79 -15.74
N PHE A 100 3.58 3.59 -15.28
CA PHE A 100 4.42 2.89 -14.30
C PHE A 100 4.54 1.40 -14.65
N LYS A 101 5.69 0.96 -15.18
CA LYS A 101 5.90 -0.43 -15.62
C LYS A 101 7.14 -1.13 -15.03
N ASN A 102 8.06 -0.42 -14.38
CA ASN A 102 9.25 -1.08 -13.78
C ASN A 102 8.89 -1.75 -12.44
N TYR A 103 9.18 -3.05 -12.30
CA TYR A 103 8.87 -3.82 -11.10
C TYR A 103 9.62 -3.31 -9.86
N GLY A 104 10.94 -3.10 -9.93
CA GLY A 104 11.74 -2.60 -8.80
C GLY A 104 11.33 -1.19 -8.37
N TYR A 105 10.87 -0.37 -9.31
CA TYR A 105 10.28 0.94 -8.98
C TYR A 105 8.88 0.81 -8.35
N LYS A 106 8.03 -0.11 -8.80
CA LYS A 106 6.72 -0.38 -8.18
C LYS A 106 6.84 -0.94 -6.78
N GLU A 107 7.76 -1.87 -6.54
CA GLU A 107 8.02 -2.42 -5.21
C GLU A 107 8.54 -1.34 -4.25
N TYR A 108 9.39 -0.45 -4.77
CA TYR A 108 9.86 0.73 -4.02
C TYR A 108 8.71 1.68 -3.66
N ILE A 109 7.91 2.10 -4.64
CA ILE A 109 6.74 2.96 -4.43
C ILE A 109 5.79 2.30 -3.43
N TYR A 110 5.46 1.02 -3.62
CA TYR A 110 4.59 0.27 -2.73
C TYR A 110 5.12 0.24 -1.29
N SER A 111 6.42 0.04 -1.10
CA SER A 111 7.04 0.07 0.23
C SER A 111 6.96 1.46 0.86
N SER A 112 7.20 2.51 0.08
CA SER A 112 7.00 3.91 0.49
C SER A 112 5.55 4.21 0.88
N TRP A 113 4.56 3.67 0.14
CA TRP A 113 3.14 3.80 0.50
C TRP A 113 2.81 3.13 1.83
N LYS A 114 3.34 1.93 2.08
CA LYS A 114 3.14 1.23 3.36
C LYS A 114 3.67 2.05 4.53
N ILE A 115 4.88 2.61 4.40
CA ILE A 115 5.51 3.44 5.44
C ILE A 115 4.65 4.66 5.74
N LEU A 116 4.22 5.37 4.70
CA LEU A 116 3.44 6.59 4.88
C LEU A 116 2.07 6.33 5.53
N PHE A 117 1.32 5.33 5.04
CA PHE A 117 0.00 5.00 5.59
C PHE A 117 0.09 4.49 7.03
N LEU A 118 1.08 3.65 7.35
CA LEU A 118 1.32 3.22 8.71
C LEU A 118 1.64 4.42 9.61
N SER A 119 2.50 5.34 9.15
CA SER A 119 2.86 6.53 9.93
C SER A 119 1.67 7.45 10.17
N TYR A 120 0.82 7.65 9.15
CA TYR A 120 -0.41 8.42 9.28
C TYR A 120 -1.36 7.82 10.33
N ILE A 121 -1.56 6.50 10.28
CA ILE A 121 -2.42 5.80 11.25
C ILE A 121 -1.83 5.89 12.66
N CYS A 122 -0.52 5.66 12.83
CA CYS A 122 0.14 5.80 14.13
C CYS A 122 0.02 7.23 14.69
N GLY A 123 0.09 8.25 13.82
CA GLY A 123 -0.14 9.64 14.21
C GLY A 123 -1.56 9.91 14.70
N SER A 124 -2.56 9.20 14.15
CA SER A 124 -3.97 9.34 14.56
C SER A 124 -4.34 8.56 15.84
N ILE A 125 -3.56 7.55 16.21
CA ILE A 125 -3.76 6.78 17.46
C ILE A 125 -3.38 7.62 18.69
N GLY A 126 -2.42 8.55 18.55
CA GLY A 126 -2.04 9.47 19.64
C GLY A 126 -3.05 10.60 19.84
N SER A 127 -4.00 10.42 20.74
CA SER A 127 -4.77 11.55 21.28
C SER A 127 -3.90 12.36 22.26
N VAL A 128 -4.16 13.68 22.37
CA VAL A 128 -3.38 14.61 23.22
C VAL A 128 -3.49 14.26 24.71
N ASP A 129 -4.60 13.63 25.10
CA ASP A 129 -5.01 13.49 26.49
C ASP A 129 -4.83 12.06 27.04
N SER A 130 -4.22 11.15 26.26
CA SER A 130 -3.98 9.77 26.67
C SER A 130 -2.55 9.57 27.18
N ASN A 131 -2.38 8.63 28.11
CA ASN A 131 -1.07 8.26 28.63
C ASN A 131 -0.14 7.82 27.48
N TYR A 132 0.98 8.52 27.30
CA TYR A 132 1.93 8.29 26.22
C TYR A 132 2.41 6.83 26.15
N ILE A 133 2.51 6.15 27.31
CA ILE A 133 2.90 4.74 27.41
C ILE A 133 1.87 3.85 26.72
N THR A 134 0.57 4.10 26.94
CA THR A 134 -0.52 3.35 26.32
C THR A 134 -0.50 3.51 24.80
N ASN A 135 -0.23 4.72 24.29
CA ASN A 135 -0.10 4.97 22.85
C ASN A 135 1.10 4.24 22.26
N LEU A 136 2.25 4.25 22.92
CA LEU A 136 3.46 3.54 22.48
C LEU A 136 3.23 2.02 22.42
N ILE A 137 2.61 1.44 23.45
CA ILE A 137 2.26 0.02 23.48
C ILE A 137 1.30 -0.31 22.33
N THR A 138 0.29 0.53 22.11
CA THR A 138 -0.69 0.34 21.04
C THR A 138 -0.02 0.36 19.66
N ILE A 139 0.86 1.33 19.41
CA ILE A 139 1.64 1.43 18.16
C ILE A 139 2.57 0.21 17.99
N ALA A 140 3.24 -0.20 19.07
CA ALA A 140 4.16 -1.33 19.08
C ALA A 140 3.46 -2.66 18.74
N ILE A 141 2.19 -2.83 19.10
CA ILE A 141 1.37 -4.00 18.72
C ILE A 141 0.81 -3.83 17.31
N TYR A 142 0.35 -2.63 16.96
CA TYR A 142 -0.33 -2.34 15.70
C TYR A 142 0.56 -2.54 14.47
N ILE A 143 1.81 -2.06 14.51
CA ILE A 143 2.73 -2.14 13.37
C ILE A 143 3.01 -3.60 12.97
N PRO A 144 3.41 -4.51 13.89
CA PRO A 144 3.60 -5.92 13.58
C PRO A 144 2.35 -6.60 13.00
N VAL A 145 1.16 -6.30 13.55
CA VAL A 145 -0.11 -6.85 13.05
C VAL A 145 -0.34 -6.44 11.59
N CYS A 146 -0.15 -5.16 11.27
CA CYS A 146 -0.28 -4.67 9.89
C CYS A 146 0.75 -5.30 8.94
N LEU A 147 2.01 -5.39 9.37
CA LEU A 147 3.07 -6.02 8.56
C LEU A 147 2.78 -7.50 8.29
N PHE A 148 2.28 -8.21 9.29
CA PHE A 148 1.84 -9.60 9.14
C PHE A 148 0.67 -9.73 8.17
N LEU A 149 -0.32 -8.84 8.26
CA LEU A 149 -1.46 -8.81 7.35
C LEU A 149 -1.05 -8.50 5.91
N TYR A 150 -0.18 -7.50 5.69
CA TYR A 150 0.38 -7.21 4.36
C TYR A 150 1.03 -8.45 3.76
N LYS A 151 1.94 -9.11 4.51
CA LYS A 151 2.61 -10.32 4.05
C LYS A 151 1.63 -11.44 3.72
N SER A 152 0.60 -11.61 4.54
CA SER A 152 -0.41 -12.66 4.34
C SER A 152 -1.26 -12.40 3.10
N ILE A 153 -1.72 -11.17 2.88
CA ILE A 153 -2.51 -10.76 1.72
C ILE A 153 -1.67 -10.79 0.44
N GLU A 154 -0.44 -10.29 0.48
CA GLU A 154 0.50 -10.34 -0.66
C GLU A 154 0.70 -11.78 -1.13
N ASN A 155 0.98 -12.71 -0.20
CA ASN A 155 1.14 -14.13 -0.53
C ASN A 155 -0.15 -14.74 -1.08
N ASN A 156 -1.31 -14.37 -0.52
CA ASN A 156 -2.60 -14.86 -0.99
C ASN A 156 -2.89 -14.42 -2.43
N LYS A 157 -2.64 -13.14 -2.75
CA LYS A 157 -2.79 -12.60 -4.11
C LYS A 157 -1.82 -13.21 -5.10
N MET A 158 -0.58 -13.45 -4.69
CA MET A 158 0.41 -14.12 -5.54
C MET A 158 -0.05 -15.54 -5.89
N LYS A 159 -0.62 -16.29 -4.93
CA LYS A 159 -1.23 -17.60 -5.21
C LYS A 159 -2.44 -17.51 -6.13
N GLU A 160 -3.32 -16.53 -5.90
CA GLU A 160 -4.48 -16.28 -6.79
C GLU A 160 -4.01 -16.05 -8.24
N TYR A 161 -2.99 -15.21 -8.44
CA TYR A 161 -2.42 -14.97 -9.76
C TYR A 161 -1.78 -16.23 -10.38
N ILE A 162 -1.03 -17.02 -9.59
CA ILE A 162 -0.42 -18.24 -10.12
C ILE A 162 -1.49 -19.25 -10.53
N ASN A 163 -2.52 -19.45 -9.69
CA ASN A 163 -3.62 -20.35 -10.00
C ASN A 163 -4.37 -19.91 -11.27
N SER A 164 -4.61 -18.61 -11.45
CA SER A 164 -5.35 -18.12 -12.63
C SER A 164 -4.52 -18.10 -13.91
N THR A 165 -3.20 -17.89 -13.81
CA THR A 165 -2.34 -17.70 -14.99
C THR A 165 -1.67 -18.99 -15.46
N PHE A 166 -1.27 -19.84 -14.51
CA PHE A 166 -0.55 -21.09 -14.75
C PHE A 166 -1.38 -22.33 -14.39
N GLU A 167 -2.69 -22.16 -14.20
CA GLU A 167 -3.67 -23.24 -13.98
C GLU A 167 -3.29 -24.19 -12.81
N LYS A 168 -2.64 -23.65 -11.78
CA LYS A 168 -2.30 -24.39 -10.56
C LYS A 168 -3.44 -24.33 -9.54
N ASN A 169 -3.45 -25.28 -8.59
CA ASN A 169 -4.53 -25.43 -7.59
C ASN A 169 -4.04 -25.18 -6.14
N TYR A 170 -3.30 -24.08 -5.90
CA TYR A 170 -2.84 -23.78 -4.55
C TYR A 170 -3.96 -23.32 -3.62
N LYS A 171 -3.91 -23.73 -2.35
CA LYS A 171 -4.87 -23.30 -1.32
C LYS A 171 -4.75 -21.80 -1.04
N ILE A 172 -5.83 -21.07 -1.34
CA ILE A 172 -6.04 -19.64 -1.11
C ILE A 172 -6.93 -19.46 0.13
N ASN A 173 -6.65 -18.42 0.92
CA ASN A 173 -7.49 -18.02 2.04
C ASN A 173 -8.57 -17.05 1.55
N LYS A 174 -9.82 -17.54 1.47
CA LYS A 174 -10.98 -16.75 1.03
C LYS A 174 -11.26 -15.54 1.94
N ILE A 175 -10.98 -15.64 3.24
CA ILE A 175 -11.19 -14.53 4.20
C ILE A 175 -10.25 -13.37 3.87
N LEU A 176 -8.98 -13.64 3.58
CA LEU A 176 -8.02 -12.60 3.19
C LEU A 176 -8.41 -11.92 1.86
N SER A 177 -8.92 -12.71 0.91
CA SER A 177 -9.45 -12.19 -0.35
C SER A 177 -10.67 -11.29 -0.13
N LEU A 178 -11.60 -11.69 0.75
CA LEU A 178 -12.77 -10.91 1.11
C LEU A 178 -12.37 -9.61 1.83
N MET A 179 -11.52 -9.67 2.86
CA MET A 179 -11.00 -8.49 3.57
C MET A 179 -10.40 -7.50 2.58
N PHE A 180 -9.61 -8.00 1.63
CA PHE A 180 -8.99 -7.17 0.62
C PHE A 180 -10.00 -6.52 -0.35
N ARG A 181 -11.09 -7.22 -0.71
CA ARG A 181 -12.20 -6.62 -1.49
C ARG A 181 -12.93 -5.53 -0.71
N VAL A 182 -13.12 -5.71 0.59
CA VAL A 182 -13.75 -4.71 1.48
C VAL A 182 -12.94 -3.40 1.49
N VAL A 183 -11.62 -3.45 1.39
CA VAL A 183 -10.77 -2.24 1.25
C VAL A 183 -11.21 -1.39 0.05
N GLY A 184 -11.49 -2.02 -1.09
CA GLY A 184 -11.97 -1.32 -2.29
C GLY A 184 -13.31 -0.61 -2.05
N ILE A 185 -14.23 -1.27 -1.35
CA ILE A 185 -15.53 -0.69 -0.96
C ILE A 185 -15.33 0.49 -0.02
N VAL A 186 -14.44 0.38 0.96
CA VAL A 186 -14.13 1.44 1.93
C VAL A 186 -13.56 2.68 1.24
N ILE A 187 -12.70 2.51 0.24
CA ILE A 187 -12.19 3.64 -0.57
C ILE A 187 -13.36 4.36 -1.27
N ILE A 188 -14.27 3.61 -1.89
CA ILE A 188 -15.43 4.17 -2.61
C ILE A 188 -16.36 4.89 -1.64
N LEU A 189 -16.72 4.24 -0.53
CA LEU A 189 -17.57 4.83 0.51
C LEU A 189 -16.93 6.09 1.10
N GLY A 190 -15.62 6.06 1.38
CA GLY A 190 -14.88 7.22 1.87
C GLY A 190 -14.95 8.40 0.89
N MET A 191 -14.79 8.16 -0.40
CA MET A 191 -14.97 9.20 -1.42
C MET A 191 -16.39 9.78 -1.40
N VAL A 192 -17.41 8.93 -1.39
CA VAL A 192 -18.82 9.37 -1.37
C VAL A 192 -19.13 10.16 -0.10
N LEU A 193 -18.73 9.66 1.07
CA LEU A 193 -18.94 10.32 2.36
C LEU A 193 -18.25 11.69 2.42
N VAL A 194 -17.04 11.82 1.88
CA VAL A 194 -16.34 13.11 1.81
C VAL A 194 -17.08 14.11 0.92
N GLN A 195 -17.65 13.67 -0.21
CA GLN A 195 -18.44 14.57 -1.06
C GLN A 195 -19.78 14.93 -0.43
N LEU A 196 -20.46 13.98 0.21
CA LEU A 196 -21.69 14.23 0.96
C LEU A 196 -21.44 15.21 2.12
N TYR A 197 -20.36 15.04 2.89
CA TYR A 197 -19.97 15.97 3.94
C TYR A 197 -19.74 17.40 3.41
N ARG A 198 -19.10 17.54 2.24
CA ARG A 198 -18.85 18.85 1.62
C ARG A 198 -20.13 19.53 1.15
N ILE A 199 -21.07 18.77 0.60
CA ILE A 199 -22.35 19.30 0.11
C ILE A 199 -23.30 19.61 1.28
N ASN A 200 -23.22 18.84 2.37
CA ASN A 200 -24.23 18.80 3.42
C ASN A 200 -23.72 19.24 4.81
N LYS A 201 -22.64 20.03 4.88
CA LYS A 201 -22.03 20.49 6.15
C LYS A 201 -23.04 21.20 7.08
N SER A 202 -24.12 21.75 6.55
CA SER A 202 -25.19 22.43 7.29
C SER A 202 -26.27 21.50 7.88
N TRP A 203 -26.34 20.23 7.50
CA TRP A 203 -27.37 19.28 7.95
C TRP A 203 -26.86 18.27 8.99
N ILE A 204 -25.54 18.16 9.14
CA ILE A 204 -24.92 17.25 10.11
C ILE A 204 -24.86 17.99 11.45
N ASP A 205 -25.95 17.91 12.21
CA ASP A 205 -25.98 18.36 13.59
C ASP A 205 -25.26 17.34 14.48
N LYS A 206 -24.34 17.81 15.32
CA LYS A 206 -23.54 16.93 16.19
C LYS A 206 -24.42 16.17 17.17
N GLN A 207 -25.50 16.82 17.61
CA GLN A 207 -26.45 16.27 18.57
C GLN A 207 -27.23 15.08 17.97
N MET A 208 -27.61 15.19 16.69
CA MET A 208 -28.27 14.10 15.96
C MET A 208 -27.38 12.85 15.81
N ILE A 209 -26.06 13.03 15.63
CA ILE A 209 -25.12 11.90 15.56
C ILE A 209 -24.98 11.21 16.93
N GLU A 210 -24.82 11.98 18.01
CA GLU A 210 -24.72 11.43 19.36
C GLU A 210 -25.98 10.68 19.77
N ASP A 211 -27.16 11.23 19.48
CA ASP A 211 -28.46 10.57 19.74
C ASP A 211 -28.64 9.30 18.91
N SER A 212 -28.13 9.28 17.66
CA SER A 212 -28.15 8.08 16.80
C SER A 212 -27.26 6.96 17.33
N ILE A 213 -26.04 7.30 17.76
CA ILE A 213 -25.06 6.33 18.29
C ILE A 213 -25.55 5.75 19.61
N ASN A 214 -26.10 6.60 20.47
CA ASN A 214 -26.68 6.19 21.75
C ASN A 214 -27.98 5.38 21.56
N GLY A 215 -28.82 5.75 20.59
CA GLY A 215 -30.05 5.03 20.23
C GLY A 215 -29.82 3.64 19.59
N LEU A 216 -28.66 3.41 18.98
CA LEU A 216 -28.22 2.11 18.46
C LEU A 216 -27.69 1.17 19.56
N GLY A 217 -27.55 1.63 20.81
CA GLY A 217 -27.08 0.81 21.94
C GLY A 217 -25.62 0.38 21.83
N PHE A 218 -24.80 1.07 21.02
CA PHE A 218 -23.39 0.74 20.90
C PHE A 218 -22.61 1.11 22.16
N ASN A 219 -22.22 0.09 22.94
CA ASN A 219 -21.30 0.28 24.06
C ASN A 219 -19.92 0.73 23.55
N THR A 220 -19.23 1.57 24.32
CA THR A 220 -17.88 2.09 24.08
C THR A 220 -16.87 1.01 23.67
N VAL A 221 -16.94 -0.19 24.27
CA VAL A 221 -16.07 -1.33 23.92
C VAL A 221 -16.25 -1.77 22.47
N LEU A 222 -17.50 -1.83 22.02
CA LEU A 222 -17.85 -2.22 20.66
C LEU A 222 -17.39 -1.14 19.67
N LEU A 223 -17.57 0.14 20.01
CA LEU A 223 -17.10 1.27 19.21
C LEU A 223 -15.57 1.26 19.02
N ILE A 224 -14.82 1.02 20.10
CA ILE A 224 -13.35 0.91 20.05
C ILE A 224 -12.93 -0.26 19.18
N THR A 225 -13.60 -1.41 19.33
CA THR A 225 -13.28 -2.62 18.55
C THR A 225 -13.53 -2.42 17.06
N LEU A 226 -14.66 -1.79 16.69
CA LEU A 226 -14.96 -1.45 15.30
C LEU A 226 -13.97 -0.42 14.74
N GLY A 227 -13.59 0.58 15.53
CA GLY A 227 -12.58 1.57 15.16
C GLY A 227 -11.23 0.92 14.85
N ALA A 228 -10.77 0.01 15.71
CA ALA A 228 -9.51 -0.73 15.49
C ALA A 228 -9.55 -1.59 14.21
N LEU A 229 -10.66 -2.29 13.97
CA LEU A 229 -10.86 -3.07 12.74
C LEU A 229 -10.86 -2.18 11.50
N PHE A 230 -11.51 -1.02 11.56
CA PHE A 230 -11.56 -0.07 10.47
C PHE A 230 -10.16 0.49 10.14
N MET A 231 -9.37 0.80 11.16
CA MET A 231 -7.97 1.24 11.00
C MET A 231 -7.10 0.18 10.33
N ILE A 232 -7.28 -1.10 10.71
CA ILE A 232 -6.62 -2.22 10.04
C ILE A 232 -7.02 -2.28 8.55
N ILE A 233 -8.31 -2.11 8.24
CA ILE A 233 -8.78 -2.11 6.83
C ILE A 233 -8.19 -0.93 6.04
N ILE A 234 -8.15 0.27 6.62
CA ILE A 234 -7.53 1.45 6.00
C ILE A 234 -6.03 1.21 5.76
N SER A 235 -5.34 0.54 6.67
CA SER A 235 -3.92 0.23 6.51
C SER A 235 -3.65 -0.57 5.24
N LEU A 236 -4.61 -1.36 4.74
CA LEU A 236 -4.49 -2.18 3.54
C LEU A 236 -4.65 -1.41 2.22
N ILE A 237 -5.00 -0.13 2.24
CA ILE A 237 -5.17 0.71 1.04
C ILE A 237 -3.93 0.74 0.12
N PRO A 238 -2.69 0.92 0.62
CA PRO A 238 -1.45 0.77 -0.16
C PRO A 238 -1.37 -0.55 -0.94
N THR A 239 -1.70 -1.67 -0.27
CA THR A 239 -1.71 -3.00 -0.90
C THR A 239 -2.84 -3.12 -1.91
N TYR A 240 -3.90 -2.32 -1.79
CA TYR A 240 -4.97 -2.27 -2.75
C TYR A 240 -4.61 -1.52 -4.03
N LEU A 241 -4.04 -0.33 -3.87
CA LEU A 241 -3.75 0.57 -4.99
C LEU A 241 -2.46 0.17 -5.73
N SER A 242 -1.42 -0.24 -5.00
CA SER A 242 -0.06 -0.31 -5.56
C SER A 242 0.52 -1.72 -5.70
N PHE A 243 0.04 -2.70 -4.93
CA PHE A 243 0.59 -4.06 -5.02
C PHE A 243 0.09 -4.79 -6.27
N LYS A 244 1.05 -5.22 -7.11
CA LYS A 244 0.83 -5.93 -8.38
C LYS A 244 1.45 -7.33 -8.30
N ALA A 245 0.59 -8.33 -8.11
CA ALA A 245 1.01 -9.73 -7.92
C ALA A 245 1.57 -10.35 -9.22
N ASP A 246 0.97 -9.98 -10.35
CA ASP A 246 1.40 -10.30 -11.71
C ASP A 246 2.87 -9.94 -11.93
N LEU A 247 3.22 -8.66 -11.77
CA LEU A 247 4.59 -8.19 -12.00
C LEU A 247 5.59 -8.82 -11.04
N ARG A 248 5.18 -9.12 -9.80
CA ARG A 248 6.04 -9.78 -8.81
C ARG A 248 6.38 -11.20 -9.20
N ILE A 249 5.39 -11.99 -9.60
CA ILE A 249 5.60 -13.37 -10.03
C ILE A 249 6.38 -13.42 -11.34
N GLN A 250 6.04 -12.56 -12.31
CA GLN A 250 6.79 -12.46 -13.56
C GLN A 250 8.26 -12.12 -13.31
N ASN A 251 8.55 -11.12 -12.47
CA ASN A 251 9.93 -10.78 -12.12
C ASN A 251 10.67 -11.93 -11.43
N MET A 252 10.02 -12.68 -10.54
CA MET A 252 10.62 -13.88 -9.93
C MET A 252 10.95 -14.95 -10.98
N LEU A 253 10.07 -15.17 -11.95
CA LEU A 253 10.28 -16.14 -13.03
C LEU A 253 11.37 -15.71 -14.00
N VAL A 254 11.40 -14.43 -14.38
CA VAL A 254 12.45 -13.86 -15.24
C VAL A 254 13.83 -13.96 -14.57
N LEU A 255 13.91 -13.70 -13.25
CA LEU A 255 15.16 -13.89 -12.51
C LEU A 255 15.57 -15.36 -12.38
N LYS A 256 14.60 -16.26 -12.18
CA LYS A 256 14.85 -17.72 -12.11
C LYS A 256 15.39 -18.26 -13.43
N TYR A 257 14.79 -17.86 -14.55
CA TYR A 257 15.11 -18.33 -15.90
C TYR A 257 15.86 -17.28 -16.72
N SER A 258 16.74 -16.53 -16.06
CA SER A 258 17.42 -15.36 -16.64
C SER A 258 18.20 -15.72 -17.90
N LYS A 259 18.88 -16.87 -17.93
CA LYS A 259 19.67 -17.32 -19.08
C LYS A 259 18.77 -17.76 -20.23
N GLU A 260 17.76 -18.55 -19.92
CA GLU A 260 16.84 -19.12 -20.89
C GLU A 260 16.02 -18.02 -21.58
N PHE A 261 15.59 -16.99 -20.84
CA PHE A 261 14.95 -15.82 -21.42
C PHE A 261 15.91 -14.97 -22.26
N MET A 262 17.14 -14.75 -21.78
CA MET A 262 18.17 -14.00 -22.53
C MET A 262 18.46 -14.66 -23.88
N GLU A 263 18.67 -15.98 -23.89
CA GLU A 263 18.91 -16.78 -25.11
C GLU A 263 17.69 -16.78 -26.04
N SER A 264 16.49 -17.00 -25.49
CA SER A 264 15.26 -17.09 -26.28
C SER A 264 14.86 -15.76 -26.94
N TYR A 265 15.27 -14.63 -26.39
CA TYR A 265 14.98 -13.30 -26.95
C TYR A 265 16.17 -12.68 -27.70
N GLY A 266 17.34 -13.33 -27.71
CA GLY A 266 18.53 -12.89 -28.42
C GLY A 266 19.22 -11.69 -27.79
N TYR A 267 19.15 -11.54 -26.46
CA TYR A 267 19.85 -10.49 -25.74
C TYR A 267 21.32 -10.86 -25.48
N TYR A 268 22.20 -9.87 -25.58
CA TYR A 268 23.58 -10.02 -25.12
C TYR A 268 23.65 -9.95 -23.59
N LYS A 269 24.71 -10.53 -23.02
CA LYS A 269 24.91 -10.53 -21.56
C LYS A 269 25.07 -9.10 -21.02
N GLU A 270 25.78 -8.26 -21.76
CA GLU A 270 25.98 -6.85 -21.45
C GLU A 270 24.66 -6.07 -21.48
N GLU A 271 23.77 -6.38 -22.45
CA GLU A 271 22.44 -5.77 -22.49
C GLU A 271 21.56 -6.22 -21.33
N TRP A 272 21.60 -7.52 -20.99
CA TRP A 272 20.71 -8.12 -20.00
C TRP A 272 21.06 -7.75 -18.55
N TYR A 273 22.36 -7.72 -18.22
CA TYR A 273 22.85 -7.40 -16.89
C TYR A 273 23.30 -5.94 -16.73
N GLY A 274 23.42 -5.20 -17.83
CA GLY A 274 24.05 -3.88 -17.88
C GLY A 274 25.58 -3.96 -17.91
N ASP A 275 26.20 -2.85 -18.28
CA ASP A 275 27.63 -2.63 -18.05
C ASP A 275 27.83 -2.48 -16.53
N ASN A 276 28.40 -3.50 -15.89
CA ASN A 276 28.77 -3.44 -14.47
C ASN A 276 29.82 -2.36 -14.21
#